data_AF-A0A1Y0GAQ7-F1
#
_entry.id   AF-A0A1Y0GAQ7-F1
#
_cell.length_a   1.000
_cell.length_b   1.000
_cell.length_c   1.000
_cell.angle_alpha   90.00
_cell.angle_beta   90.00
_cell.angle_gamma   90.00
#
_symmetry.space_group_name_H-M   'P 1'
#
loop_
_entity.id
_entity.type
_entity.pdbx_description
1 polymer ?
#
loop_
_entity_poly.entity_id
_entity_poly.type
_entity_poly.pdbx_seq_one_letter_code
_entity_poly.pdbx_strand_id
1 'polypeptide(L)'
;MLETILRCLILLEVIELVTEMYAEEGKKPPCLWGKAMMQITKRFQVFIKAFVLMSLISSVNASTNIEKLYVNPTGIYELTPPPKYIKTSKGKVIGFDGYSGNIKAKLISKGSVHVEFDVNKGLSSYNSGSFISTLNYKNNTAIYEPHDDDPSCKIKMVFTKKYVLVEEKTDDYNFGCGFGHAVIADGKYVRKQQK
;
A
#
# COMPACT_ATOMS: atom_id res chain seq x y z
N MET A 1 3.18 27.85 12.65
CA MET A 1 1.76 27.44 12.81
C MET A 1 1.40 27.26 14.28
N LEU A 2 2.16 26.48 15.06
CA LEU A 2 1.91 26.26 16.50
C LEU A 2 1.97 27.55 17.33
N GLU A 3 2.93 28.44 17.08
CA GLU A 3 3.03 29.74 17.78
C GLU A 3 1.82 30.65 17.54
N THR A 4 1.25 30.63 16.34
CA THR A 4 0.07 31.44 15.99
C THR A 4 -1.17 30.95 16.72
N ILE A 5 -1.31 29.63 16.87
CA ILE A 5 -2.41 28.99 17.62
C ILE A 5 -2.29 29.30 19.11
N LEU A 6 -1.09 29.21 19.67
CA LEU A 6 -0.84 29.52 21.08
C LEU A 6 -1.15 30.99 21.41
N ARG A 7 -0.77 31.93 20.54
CA ARG A 7 -1.12 33.35 20.70
C ARG A 7 -2.62 33.61 20.65
N CYS A 8 -3.37 32.87 19.83
CA CYS A 8 -4.83 33.01 19.76
C CYS A 8 -5.52 32.47 21.02
N LEU A 9 -5.05 31.34 21.56
CA LEU A 9 -5.61 30.76 22.80
C LEU A 9 -5.42 31.69 24.00
N ILE A 10 -4.24 32.28 24.16
CA ILE A 10 -3.95 33.26 25.22
C ILE A 10 -4.86 34.49 25.07
N LEU A 11 -5.09 34.97 23.84
CA LEU A 11 -5.98 36.11 23.61
C LEU A 11 -7.43 35.80 24.01
N LEU A 12 -7.89 34.55 23.82
CA LEU A 12 -9.23 34.11 24.20
C LEU A 12 -9.41 34.03 25.72
N GLU A 13 -8.44 33.50 26.46
CA GLU A 13 -8.48 33.48 27.93
C GLU A 13 -8.48 34.89 28.52
N VAL A 14 -7.68 35.80 27.96
CA VAL A 14 -7.65 37.21 28.39
C VAL A 14 -9.00 37.89 28.15
N ILE A 15 -9.67 37.60 27.04
CA ILE A 15 -11.00 38.15 26.76
C ILE A 15 -12.04 37.61 27.75
N GLU A 16 -12.03 36.32 28.08
CA GLU A 16 -12.94 35.74 29.08
C GLU A 16 -12.76 36.40 30.46
N LEU A 17 -11.51 36.53 30.92
CA LEU A 17 -11.19 37.20 32.20
C LEU A 17 -11.67 38.65 32.25
N VAL A 18 -11.45 39.43 31.19
CA VAL A 18 -11.92 40.82 31.13
C VAL A 18 -13.46 40.87 31.16
N THR A 19 -14.13 39.92 30.51
CA THR A 19 -15.61 39.88 30.49
C THR A 19 -16.19 39.54 31.87
N GLU A 20 -15.53 38.68 32.64
CA GLU A 20 -15.91 38.35 34.02
C GLU A 20 -15.66 39.53 34.98
N MET A 21 -14.55 40.25 34.83
CA MET A 21 -14.25 41.45 35.63
C MET A 21 -15.33 42.53 35.47
N TYR A 22 -15.90 42.71 34.28
CA TYR A 22 -17.01 43.65 34.05
C TYR A 22 -18.36 43.17 34.63
N ALA A 23 -18.50 41.88 34.96
CA ALA A 23 -19.72 41.34 35.55
C ALA A 23 -19.82 41.58 37.07
N GLU A 24 -18.70 41.72 37.77
CA GLU A 24 -18.68 41.90 39.23
C GLU A 24 -18.97 43.34 39.71
N GLU A 25 -18.75 44.37 38.89
CA GLU A 25 -18.92 45.77 39.32
C GLU A 25 -20.38 46.23 39.53
N GLY A 26 -21.39 45.37 39.39
CA GLY A 26 -22.78 45.64 39.83
C GLY A 26 -23.51 46.81 39.16
N LYS A 27 -22.87 47.53 38.24
CA LYS A 27 -23.48 48.62 37.46
C LYS A 27 -24.29 48.02 36.32
N LYS A 28 -25.62 48.09 36.44
CA LYS A 28 -26.55 47.75 35.34
C LYS A 28 -26.14 48.53 34.08
N PRO A 29 -25.78 47.85 32.97
CA PRO A 29 -25.41 48.56 31.75
C PRO A 29 -26.60 49.36 31.24
N PRO A 30 -26.42 50.64 30.89
CA PRO A 30 -27.49 51.40 30.26
C PRO A 30 -27.73 50.85 28.85
N CYS A 31 -29.02 50.69 28.53
CA CYS A 31 -29.54 50.54 27.17
C CYS A 31 -29.41 49.16 26.49
N LEU A 32 -30.38 48.92 25.59
CA LEU A 32 -30.58 47.75 24.70
C LEU A 32 -29.31 47.17 24.05
N TRP A 33 -28.22 47.93 23.98
CA TRP A 33 -26.95 47.55 23.40
C TRP A 33 -26.23 46.43 24.17
N GLY A 34 -26.38 46.35 25.49
CA GLY A 34 -25.71 45.32 26.30
C GLY A 34 -26.20 43.90 26.03
N LYS A 35 -27.51 43.72 25.81
CA LYS A 35 -28.09 42.40 25.48
C LYS A 35 -27.70 41.96 24.06
N ALA A 36 -27.65 42.90 23.11
CA ALA A 36 -27.22 42.63 21.74
C ALA A 36 -25.73 42.25 21.67
N MET A 37 -24.86 43.01 22.35
CA MET A 37 -23.42 42.72 22.44
C MET A 37 -23.14 41.35 23.09
N MET A 38 -23.85 41.01 24.16
CA MET A 38 -23.70 39.72 24.84
C MET A 38 -24.17 38.52 23.98
N GLN A 39 -25.15 38.73 23.09
CA GLN A 39 -25.56 37.70 22.13
C GLN A 39 -24.55 37.52 21.00
N ILE A 40 -23.91 38.62 20.56
CA ILE A 40 -22.88 38.61 19.52
C ILE A 40 -21.63 37.88 20.02
N THR A 41 -21.18 38.12 21.27
CA THR A 41 -20.00 37.45 21.83
C THR A 41 -20.19 35.94 21.98
N LYS A 42 -21.37 35.49 22.44
CA LYS A 42 -21.71 34.05 22.51
C LYS A 42 -21.69 33.39 21.13
N ARG A 43 -22.26 34.05 20.11
CA ARG A 43 -22.22 33.53 18.73
C ARG A 43 -20.79 33.46 18.19
N PHE A 44 -19.99 34.49 18.45
CA PHE A 44 -18.59 34.55 18.03
C PHE A 44 -17.72 33.45 18.66
N GLN A 45 -17.93 33.14 19.95
CA GLN A 45 -17.24 32.02 20.62
C GLN A 45 -17.57 30.65 20.00
N VAL A 46 -18.83 30.42 19.61
CA VAL A 46 -19.22 29.17 18.93
C VAL A 46 -18.53 29.04 17.58
N PHE A 47 -18.42 30.13 16.81
CA PHE A 47 -17.71 30.15 15.54
C PHE A 47 -16.21 29.88 15.69
N ILE A 48 -15.55 30.47 16.70
CA ILE A 48 -14.13 30.23 16.99
C ILE A 48 -13.90 28.76 17.35
N LYS A 49 -14.70 28.19 18.25
CA LYS A 49 -14.57 26.78 18.66
C LYS A 49 -14.76 25.83 17.47
N ALA A 50 -15.74 26.10 16.60
CA ALA A 50 -15.96 25.33 15.37
C ALA A 50 -14.79 25.46 14.38
N PHE A 51 -14.21 26.65 14.24
CA PHE A 51 -13.07 26.89 13.36
C PHE A 51 -11.81 26.18 13.84
N VAL A 52 -11.51 26.23 15.15
CA VAL A 52 -10.40 25.48 15.76
C VAL A 52 -10.59 23.98 15.57
N LEU A 53 -11.80 23.45 15.78
CA LEU A 53 -12.11 22.03 15.58
C LEU A 53 -11.92 21.61 14.10
N MET A 54 -12.40 22.41 13.14
CA MET A 54 -12.19 22.14 11.71
C MET A 54 -10.70 22.19 11.31
N SER A 55 -9.91 23.10 11.89
CA SER A 55 -8.47 23.17 11.63
C SER A 55 -7.71 21.95 12.15
N LEU A 56 -8.10 21.41 13.31
CA LEU A 56 -7.53 20.19 13.88
C LEU A 56 -7.84 18.96 13.01
N ILE A 57 -9.07 18.83 12.48
CA ILE A 57 -9.46 17.72 11.60
C ILE A 57 -8.69 17.76 10.28
N SER A 58 -8.41 18.96 9.76
CA SER A 58 -7.65 19.15 8.51
C SER A 58 -6.18 18.70 8.62
N SER A 59 -5.65 18.59 9.85
CA SER A 59 -4.25 18.25 10.12
C SER A 59 -3.98 16.73 10.19
N VAL A 60 -5.01 15.91 10.33
CA VAL A 60 -4.88 14.44 10.46
C VAL A 60 -4.67 13.76 9.10
N ASN A 61 -4.91 14.48 8.01
CA ASN A 61 -4.74 13.97 6.64
C ASN A 61 -3.32 14.18 6.08
N ALA A 62 -2.34 14.54 6.92
CA ALA A 62 -0.93 14.52 6.55
C ALA A 62 -0.49 13.06 6.34
N SER A 63 -0.77 12.59 5.12
CA SER A 63 -0.45 11.28 4.55
C SER A 63 0.91 10.80 5.03
N THR A 64 0.89 9.75 5.85
CA THR A 64 2.08 8.99 6.22
C THR A 64 2.59 8.27 4.98
N ASN A 65 3.38 8.98 4.16
CA ASN A 65 4.29 8.36 3.22
C ASN A 65 5.37 7.65 4.05
N ILE A 66 5.02 6.51 4.62
CA ILE A 66 6.01 5.56 5.12
C ILE A 66 6.73 5.06 3.87
N GLU A 67 7.86 5.68 3.58
CA GLU A 67 8.75 5.25 2.52
C GLU A 67 9.07 3.78 2.80
N LYS A 68 8.50 2.88 1.96
CA LYS A 68 8.67 1.44 2.16
C LYS A 68 10.17 1.15 2.10
N LEU A 69 10.70 0.61 3.20
CA LEU A 69 12.11 0.25 3.28
C LEU A 69 12.53 -0.55 2.04
N TYR A 70 13.56 -0.07 1.36
CA TYR A 70 14.11 -0.71 0.17
C TYR A 70 14.47 -2.18 0.46
N VAL A 71 14.05 -3.07 -0.43
CA VAL A 71 14.37 -4.50 -0.40
C VAL A 71 15.35 -4.79 -1.52
N ASN A 72 16.44 -5.50 -1.22
CA ASN A 72 17.27 -6.07 -2.28
C ASN A 72 16.55 -7.31 -2.84
N PRO A 73 16.14 -7.31 -4.13
CA PRO A 73 15.39 -8.41 -4.73
C PRO A 73 16.26 -9.62 -5.06
N THR A 74 17.59 -9.55 -4.86
CA THR A 74 18.50 -10.61 -5.30
C THR A 74 18.27 -11.91 -4.54
N GLY A 75 17.97 -12.99 -5.26
CA GLY A 75 17.74 -14.30 -4.67
C GLY A 75 17.03 -15.25 -5.60
N ILE A 76 16.83 -16.47 -5.09
CA ILE A 76 16.02 -17.51 -5.72
C ILE A 76 14.78 -17.70 -4.85
N TYR A 77 13.62 -17.72 -5.47
CA TYR A 77 12.32 -17.83 -4.82
C TYR A 77 11.53 -18.98 -5.44
N GLU A 78 10.82 -19.75 -4.63
CA GLU A 78 10.05 -20.90 -5.09
C GLU A 78 8.58 -20.81 -4.69
N LEU A 79 7.71 -21.19 -5.62
CA LEU A 79 6.27 -21.17 -5.40
C LEU A 79 5.89 -22.04 -4.19
N THR A 80 5.07 -21.47 -3.31
CA THR A 80 4.60 -22.11 -2.08
C THR A 80 3.07 -22.08 -2.02
N PRO A 81 2.40 -23.18 -1.64
CA PRO A 81 2.98 -24.48 -1.28
C PRO A 81 3.64 -25.21 -2.47
N PRO A 82 4.61 -26.10 -2.23
CA PRO A 82 5.19 -26.91 -3.30
C PRO A 82 4.13 -27.85 -3.90
N PRO A 83 4.32 -28.31 -5.14
CA PRO A 83 3.38 -29.20 -5.81
C PRO A 83 3.28 -30.55 -5.08
N LYS A 84 2.11 -31.20 -5.20
CA LYS A 84 1.89 -32.53 -4.63
C LYS A 84 2.28 -33.60 -5.64
N TYR A 85 3.36 -34.33 -5.37
CA TYR A 85 3.78 -35.42 -6.26
C TYR A 85 2.81 -36.60 -6.21
N ILE A 86 2.39 -37.06 -7.39
CA ILE A 86 1.55 -38.25 -7.55
C ILE A 86 2.48 -39.46 -7.69
N LYS A 87 2.24 -40.48 -6.88
CA LYS A 87 3.04 -41.71 -6.85
C LYS A 87 2.19 -42.93 -7.17
N THR A 88 2.79 -43.91 -7.84
CA THR A 88 2.22 -45.27 -7.98
C THR A 88 2.17 -45.99 -6.64
N SER A 89 1.47 -47.13 -6.59
CA SER A 89 1.49 -48.05 -5.44
C SER A 89 2.90 -48.53 -5.05
N LYS A 90 3.85 -48.51 -6.00
CA LYS A 90 5.27 -48.85 -5.78
C LYS A 90 6.13 -47.65 -5.38
N GLY A 91 5.52 -46.48 -5.12
CA GLY A 91 6.22 -45.26 -4.71
C GLY A 91 6.89 -44.45 -5.83
N LYS A 92 6.84 -44.93 -7.08
CA LYS A 92 7.37 -44.20 -8.26
C LYS A 92 6.55 -42.93 -8.51
N VAL A 93 7.20 -41.76 -8.56
CA VAL A 93 6.57 -40.49 -8.96
C VAL A 93 6.23 -40.55 -10.46
N ILE A 94 4.98 -40.22 -10.80
CA ILE A 94 4.46 -40.21 -12.19
C ILE A 94 4.02 -38.81 -12.64
N GLY A 95 4.08 -37.83 -11.74
CA GLY A 95 3.69 -36.47 -12.01
C GLY A 95 3.50 -35.67 -10.73
N PHE A 96 2.89 -34.50 -10.87
CA PHE A 96 2.46 -33.69 -9.74
C PHE A 96 1.13 -33.02 -10.03
N ASP A 97 0.40 -32.70 -8.97
CA ASP A 97 -0.83 -31.92 -8.97
C ASP A 97 -0.54 -30.49 -8.49
N GLY A 98 -1.25 -29.53 -9.09
CA GLY A 98 -1.08 -28.09 -8.85
C GLY A 98 0.01 -27.44 -9.69
N TYR A 99 0.65 -26.42 -9.11
CA TYR A 99 1.65 -25.59 -9.77
C TYR A 99 3.02 -25.71 -9.11
N SER A 100 4.07 -25.56 -9.90
CA SER A 100 5.43 -25.34 -9.44
C SER A 100 6.00 -24.13 -10.17
N GLY A 101 7.02 -23.50 -9.61
CA GLY A 101 7.64 -22.37 -10.28
C GLY A 101 8.78 -21.79 -9.46
N ASN A 102 9.67 -21.08 -10.14
CA ASN A 102 10.75 -20.37 -9.50
C ASN A 102 10.98 -18.99 -10.11
N ILE A 103 11.57 -18.12 -9.29
CA ILE A 103 12.01 -16.79 -9.69
C ILE A 103 13.46 -16.67 -9.29
N LYS A 104 14.35 -16.37 -10.23
CA LYS A 104 15.69 -15.89 -9.93
C LYS A 104 15.73 -14.42 -10.24
N ALA A 105 15.94 -13.61 -9.21
CA ALA A 105 16.08 -12.18 -9.37
C ALA A 105 17.52 -11.76 -9.03
N LYS A 106 18.07 -10.85 -9.83
CA LYS A 106 19.37 -10.23 -9.62
C LYS A 106 19.25 -8.72 -9.77
N LEU A 107 19.56 -7.99 -8.71
CA LEU A 107 19.61 -6.53 -8.77
C LEU A 107 20.74 -6.11 -9.72
N ILE A 108 20.41 -5.30 -10.73
CA ILE A 108 21.39 -4.73 -11.67
C ILE A 108 21.79 -3.32 -11.21
N SER A 109 20.80 -2.51 -10.81
CA SER A 109 20.99 -1.18 -10.23
C SER A 109 19.80 -0.86 -9.31
N LYS A 110 19.86 0.24 -8.53
CA LYS A 110 18.77 0.61 -7.59
C LYS A 110 17.37 0.70 -8.23
N GLY A 111 17.29 0.92 -9.54
CA GLY A 111 16.04 1.04 -10.30
C GLY A 111 15.78 -0.12 -11.27
N SER A 112 16.59 -1.17 -11.26
CA SER A 112 16.53 -2.23 -12.28
C SER A 112 16.89 -3.60 -11.72
N VAL A 113 16.07 -4.60 -12.07
CA VAL A 113 16.24 -5.99 -11.66
C VAL A 113 16.16 -6.91 -12.88
N HIS A 114 17.11 -7.83 -13.00
CA HIS A 114 17.04 -8.92 -13.96
C HIS A 114 16.28 -10.09 -13.34
N VAL A 115 15.32 -10.64 -14.06
CA VAL A 115 14.43 -11.71 -13.59
C VAL A 115 14.42 -12.85 -14.60
N GLU A 116 14.72 -14.05 -14.13
CA GLU A 116 14.35 -15.32 -14.76
C GLU A 116 13.13 -15.85 -14.01
N PHE A 117 12.03 -16.07 -14.72
CA PHE A 117 10.77 -16.55 -14.15
C PHE A 117 10.33 -17.82 -14.88
N ASP A 118 9.94 -18.84 -14.13
CA ASP A 118 9.24 -20.00 -14.65
C ASP A 118 8.10 -20.45 -13.73
N VAL A 119 7.04 -20.93 -14.36
CA VAL A 119 5.90 -21.54 -13.71
C VAL A 119 5.40 -22.70 -14.56
N ASN A 120 5.02 -23.79 -13.92
CA ASN A 120 4.59 -25.02 -14.54
C ASN A 120 3.29 -25.49 -13.91
N LYS A 121 2.36 -25.91 -14.75
CA LYS A 121 1.14 -26.61 -14.37
C LYS A 121 1.37 -28.12 -14.46
N GLY A 122 0.94 -28.83 -13.42
CA GLY A 122 0.99 -30.28 -13.35
C GLY A 122 -0.12 -30.97 -14.15
N LEU A 123 -0.47 -32.17 -13.73
CA LEU A 123 -1.53 -32.98 -14.35
C LEU A 123 -2.90 -32.26 -14.35
N SER A 124 -3.81 -32.56 -15.28
CA SER A 124 -3.71 -33.58 -16.36
C SER A 124 -3.07 -33.09 -17.66
N SER A 125 -2.84 -31.79 -17.81
CA SER A 125 -2.23 -31.17 -18.98
C SER A 125 -1.04 -30.34 -18.56
N TYR A 126 0.16 -30.89 -18.78
CA TYR A 126 1.41 -30.19 -18.48
C TYR A 126 1.57 -29.00 -19.41
N ASN A 127 1.63 -27.82 -18.83
CA ASN A 127 1.89 -26.57 -19.53
C ASN A 127 2.90 -25.76 -18.73
N SER A 128 3.60 -24.86 -19.39
CA SER A 128 4.62 -24.01 -18.77
C SER A 128 4.54 -22.58 -19.28
N GLY A 129 5.05 -21.68 -18.47
CA GLY A 129 5.22 -20.27 -18.79
C GLY A 129 6.57 -19.83 -18.27
N SER A 130 7.31 -19.05 -19.05
CA SER A 130 8.60 -18.53 -18.62
C SER A 130 8.95 -17.25 -19.34
N PHE A 131 9.73 -16.40 -18.68
CA PHE A 131 10.35 -15.24 -19.32
C PHE A 131 11.70 -14.93 -18.67
N ILE A 132 12.56 -14.26 -19.42
CA ILE A 132 13.83 -13.71 -18.93
C ILE A 132 13.87 -12.26 -19.36
N SER A 133 13.87 -11.33 -18.41
CA SER A 133 13.82 -9.91 -18.73
C SER A 133 14.46 -9.03 -17.65
N THR A 134 14.84 -7.82 -18.06
CA THR A 134 15.32 -6.77 -17.15
C THR A 134 14.20 -5.77 -16.95
N LEU A 135 13.73 -5.65 -15.72
CA LEU A 135 12.54 -4.91 -15.36
C LEU A 135 12.88 -3.66 -14.54
N ASN A 136 12.05 -2.63 -14.68
CA ASN A 136 12.09 -1.48 -13.79
C ASN A 136 11.72 -1.90 -12.36
N TYR A 137 12.56 -1.52 -11.40
CA TYR A 137 12.39 -1.85 -9.99
C TYR A 137 12.14 -0.59 -9.18
N LYS A 138 10.90 -0.39 -8.72
CA LYS A 138 10.51 0.78 -7.92
C LYS A 138 9.56 0.36 -6.81
N ASN A 139 9.72 0.93 -5.62
CA ASN A 139 8.87 0.64 -4.45
C ASN A 139 8.78 -0.87 -4.16
N ASN A 140 9.92 -1.56 -4.25
CA ASN A 140 10.06 -3.00 -4.11
C ASN A 140 9.19 -3.82 -5.09
N THR A 141 8.83 -3.24 -6.24
CA THR A 141 7.95 -3.87 -7.23
C THR A 141 8.64 -3.89 -8.59
N ALA A 142 8.52 -5.00 -9.30
CA ALA A 142 8.82 -5.13 -10.72
C ALA A 142 7.56 -5.55 -11.47
N ILE A 143 7.41 -5.09 -12.71
CA ILE A 143 6.25 -5.43 -13.56
C ILE A 143 6.79 -5.89 -14.91
N TYR A 144 6.32 -7.05 -15.36
CA TYR A 144 6.55 -7.59 -16.69
C TYR A 144 5.28 -7.40 -17.52
N GLU A 145 5.41 -6.82 -18.71
CA GLU A 145 4.33 -6.56 -19.66
C GLU A 145 4.81 -6.99 -21.07
N PRO A 146 4.38 -8.16 -21.58
CA PRO A 146 4.77 -8.65 -22.90
C PRO A 146 3.92 -7.96 -23.98
N HIS A 147 4.16 -6.67 -24.19
CA HIS A 147 3.34 -5.83 -25.08
C HIS A 147 3.16 -6.38 -26.50
N ASP A 148 4.15 -7.13 -27.00
CA ASP A 148 4.14 -7.66 -28.36
C ASP A 148 3.26 -8.92 -28.51
N ASP A 149 3.11 -9.71 -27.45
CA ASP A 149 2.40 -11.00 -27.48
C ASP A 149 0.97 -10.89 -26.90
N ASP A 150 0.83 -10.20 -25.78
CA ASP A 150 -0.44 -9.99 -25.09
C ASP A 150 -0.42 -8.65 -24.33
N PRO A 151 -0.96 -7.57 -24.92
CA PRO A 151 -0.98 -6.26 -24.28
C PRO A 151 -1.90 -6.19 -23.05
N SER A 152 -2.79 -7.17 -22.86
CA SER A 152 -3.63 -7.27 -21.66
C SER A 152 -2.86 -7.86 -20.48
N CYS A 153 -1.80 -8.63 -20.74
CA CYS A 153 -1.04 -9.30 -19.71
C CYS A 153 -0.14 -8.35 -18.91
N LYS A 154 -0.18 -8.50 -17.59
CA LYS A 154 0.74 -7.89 -16.63
C LYS A 154 1.06 -8.88 -15.52
N ILE A 155 2.35 -9.13 -15.30
CA ILE A 155 2.85 -9.90 -14.15
C ILE A 155 3.55 -8.94 -13.19
N LYS A 156 2.94 -8.71 -12.04
CA LYS A 156 3.44 -7.83 -11.00
C LYS A 156 4.10 -8.64 -9.88
N MET A 157 5.37 -8.33 -9.62
CA MET A 157 6.19 -8.97 -8.59
C MET A 157 6.46 -7.99 -7.45
N VAL A 158 5.87 -8.23 -6.28
CA VAL A 158 6.08 -7.42 -5.07
C VAL A 158 7.06 -8.12 -4.14
N PHE A 159 8.25 -7.56 -4.01
CA PHE A 159 9.34 -8.13 -3.22
C PHE A 159 9.25 -7.74 -1.75
N THR A 160 9.44 -8.73 -0.89
CA THR A 160 9.64 -8.57 0.54
C THR A 160 10.97 -9.19 0.96
N LYS A 161 11.38 -9.01 2.22
CA LYS A 161 12.60 -9.64 2.73
C LYS A 161 12.59 -11.18 2.66
N LYS A 162 11.40 -11.80 2.63
CA LYS A 162 11.22 -13.26 2.76
C LYS A 162 10.62 -13.94 1.52
N TYR A 163 9.88 -13.21 0.71
CA TYR A 163 9.14 -13.77 -0.43
C TYR A 163 8.86 -12.71 -1.50
N VAL A 164 8.48 -13.15 -2.68
CA VAL A 164 7.87 -12.36 -3.74
C VAL A 164 6.40 -12.75 -3.83
N LEU A 165 5.49 -11.77 -3.80
CA LEU A 165 4.11 -11.98 -4.16
C LEU A 165 3.96 -11.67 -5.65
N VAL A 166 3.48 -12.63 -6.42
CA VAL A 166 3.22 -12.50 -7.85
C VAL A 166 1.72 -12.38 -8.06
N GLU A 167 1.33 -11.36 -8.82
CA GLU A 167 -0.04 -11.10 -9.25
C GLU A 167 -0.06 -11.03 -10.78
N GLU A 168 -0.79 -11.93 -11.43
CA GLU A 168 -1.05 -11.94 -12.85
C GLU A 168 -2.39 -11.26 -13.14
N LYS A 169 -2.39 -10.41 -14.17
CA LYS A 169 -3.61 -9.87 -14.77
C LYS A 169 -3.54 -10.12 -16.27
N THR A 170 -4.57 -10.73 -16.83
CA THR A 170 -4.76 -10.93 -18.28
C THR A 170 -6.26 -11.02 -18.54
N ASP A 171 -6.68 -10.71 -19.76
CA ASP A 171 -8.06 -10.88 -20.18
C ASP A 171 -8.41 -12.37 -20.43
N ASP A 172 -7.41 -13.21 -20.72
CA ASP A 172 -7.59 -14.66 -20.94
C ASP A 172 -6.46 -15.50 -20.34
N TYR A 173 -6.73 -16.14 -19.20
CA TYR A 173 -5.79 -17.06 -18.54
C TYR A 173 -5.48 -18.34 -19.34
N ASN A 174 -6.18 -18.62 -20.42
CA ASN A 174 -5.87 -19.78 -21.26
C ASN A 174 -4.67 -19.53 -22.17
N PHE A 175 -4.40 -18.29 -22.57
CA PHE A 175 -3.29 -17.96 -23.48
C PHE A 175 -2.52 -16.68 -23.07
N GLY A 176 -2.81 -16.18 -21.88
CA GLY A 176 -2.24 -14.94 -21.37
C GLY A 176 -0.73 -14.99 -21.26
N CYS A 177 -0.10 -13.83 -21.45
CA CYS A 177 1.33 -13.62 -21.20
C CYS A 177 2.29 -14.47 -22.06
N GLY A 178 1.80 -15.09 -23.15
CA GLY A 178 2.58 -16.04 -23.96
C GLY A 178 2.82 -17.38 -23.26
N PHE A 179 2.07 -17.69 -22.20
CA PHE A 179 2.19 -18.94 -21.46
C PHE A 179 1.32 -20.04 -22.06
N GLY A 180 1.67 -21.30 -21.74
CA GLY A 180 0.88 -22.45 -22.16
C GLY A 180 -0.51 -22.49 -21.50
N HIS A 181 -1.35 -23.42 -21.97
CA HIS A 181 -2.77 -23.41 -21.64
C HIS A 181 -3.07 -23.49 -20.13
N ALA A 182 -3.77 -22.46 -19.63
CA ALA A 182 -4.19 -22.32 -18.24
C ALA A 182 -3.01 -22.40 -17.27
N VAL A 183 -1.90 -21.73 -17.60
CA VAL A 183 -0.74 -21.52 -16.72
C VAL A 183 -0.90 -20.19 -16.01
N ILE A 184 -1.13 -20.24 -14.70
CA ILE A 184 -1.38 -19.06 -13.87
C ILE A 184 -0.15 -18.82 -12.97
N ALA A 185 0.44 -17.64 -13.05
CA ALA A 185 1.64 -17.22 -12.32
C ALA A 185 1.37 -16.76 -10.89
N ASP A 186 0.11 -16.48 -10.54
CA ASP A 186 -0.32 -16.01 -9.23
C ASP A 186 0.22 -16.88 -8.09
N GLY A 187 0.79 -16.24 -7.09
CA GLY A 187 1.19 -16.94 -5.89
C GLY A 187 2.29 -16.30 -5.08
N LYS A 188 2.68 -16.99 -4.01
CA LYS A 188 3.73 -16.58 -3.10
C LYS A 188 4.97 -17.41 -3.33
N TYR A 189 6.05 -16.76 -3.77
CA TYR A 189 7.34 -17.38 -4.02
C TYR A 189 8.27 -17.08 -2.85
N VAL A 190 8.56 -18.10 -2.03
CA VAL A 190 9.35 -17.95 -0.80
C VAL A 190 10.83 -18.05 -1.13
N ARG A 191 11.64 -17.16 -0.55
CA ARG A 191 13.09 -17.13 -0.76
C ARG A 191 13.73 -18.42 -0.27
N LYS A 192 14.49 -19.09 -1.12
CA LYS A 192 15.35 -20.21 -0.70
C LYS A 192 16.52 -19.68 0.11
N GLN A 193 16.82 -20.35 1.22
CA GLN A 193 18.09 -20.15 1.90
C GLN A 193 19.19 -20.71 1.00
N GLN A 194 20.16 -19.87 0.63
CA GLN A 194 21.39 -20.36 0.03
C GLN A 194 22.11 -21.18 1.10
N LYS A 195 22.23 -22.48 0.88
CA LYS A 195 23.08 -23.37 1.70
C LYS A 195 24.53 -23.15 1.33
#